data_AF-B1LX13-F1
#
_entry.id   AF-B1LX13-F1
#
_cell.length_a   1.000
_cell.length_b   1.000
_cell.length_c   1.000
_cell.angle_alpha   90.00
_cell.angle_beta   90.00
_cell.angle_gamma   90.00
#
_symmetry.space_group_name_H-M   'P 1'
#
loop_
_entity.id
_entity.type
_entity.pdbx_description
1 polymer ?
#
loop_
_entity_poly.entity_id
_entity_poly.type
_entity_poly.pdbx_seq_one_letter_code
_entity_poly.pdbx_strand_id
1 'polypeptide(L)'
;MAVGRDYLLRKPSGPSNPKLFLDTQVVPLAVNIAGSLEVALDRAAARTGVRPALILAGATGLIGLGLVRLLTRRGAAKGRFERM
;
A
#
# COMPACT_ATOMS: atom_id res chain seq x y z
N MET A 1 -47.33 -31.26 -1.64
CA MET A 1 -46.06 -30.97 -0.94
C MET A 1 -45.46 -29.74 -1.59
N ALA A 2 -45.79 -28.55 -1.08
CA ALA A 2 -45.18 -27.32 -1.53
C ALA A 2 -43.80 -27.28 -0.88
N VAL A 3 -42.74 -27.43 -1.67
CA VAL A 3 -41.40 -27.09 -1.20
C VAL A 3 -41.52 -25.63 -0.74
N GLY A 4 -41.18 -25.28 0.51
CA GLY A 4 -41.26 -23.93 1.09
C GLY A 4 -39.94 -23.17 0.89
N ARG A 5 -39.96 -21.87 0.49
CA ARG A 5 -38.86 -21.05 -0.11
C ARG A 5 -37.44 -21.20 0.47
N ASP A 6 -37.30 -21.90 1.57
CA ASP A 6 -36.11 -22.36 2.28
C ASP A 6 -35.16 -23.22 1.43
N TYR A 7 -35.62 -23.78 0.29
CA TYR A 7 -34.77 -24.45 -0.72
C TYR A 7 -34.07 -23.48 -1.68
N LEU A 8 -34.38 -22.18 -1.64
CA LEU A 8 -33.60 -21.20 -2.36
C LEU A 8 -32.30 -20.97 -1.58
N LEU A 9 -31.16 -21.31 -2.21
CA LEU A 9 -29.80 -21.00 -1.73
C LEU A 9 -29.80 -19.62 -1.08
N ARG A 10 -29.70 -19.59 0.26
CA ARG A 10 -29.70 -18.35 1.03
C ARG A 10 -28.54 -17.50 0.55
N LYS A 11 -28.84 -16.39 -0.12
CA LYS A 11 -27.81 -15.44 -0.53
C LYS A 11 -27.10 -14.98 0.74
N PRO A 12 -25.77 -15.17 0.85
CA PRO A 12 -25.04 -14.70 2.01
C PRO A 12 -25.25 -13.19 2.15
N SER A 13 -25.20 -12.71 3.40
CA SER A 13 -25.21 -11.27 3.66
C SER A 13 -24.14 -10.58 2.80
N GLY A 14 -24.46 -9.40 2.29
CA GLY A 14 -23.54 -8.61 1.45
C GLY A 14 -22.18 -8.37 2.13
N PRO A 15 -21.16 -7.98 1.35
CA PRO A 15 -19.83 -7.71 1.90
C PRO A 15 -19.90 -6.66 3.01
N SER A 16 -19.12 -6.87 4.07
CA SER A 16 -19.02 -5.90 5.15
C SER A 16 -18.43 -4.58 4.65
N ASN A 17 -18.77 -3.46 5.29
CA ASN A 17 -18.24 -2.13 4.93
C ASN A 17 -16.71 -2.09 4.80
N PRO A 18 -15.92 -2.71 5.71
CA PRO A 18 -14.47 -2.75 5.56
C PRO A 18 -14.03 -3.47 4.28
N LYS A 19 -14.69 -4.58 3.91
CA LYS A 19 -14.37 -5.32 2.68
C LYS A 19 -14.67 -4.48 1.44
N LEU A 20 -15.83 -3.83 1.41
CA LEU A 20 -16.19 -2.91 0.32
C LEU A 20 -15.17 -1.78 0.15
N PHE A 21 -14.70 -1.18 1.24
CA PHE A 21 -13.70 -0.12 1.20
C PHE A 21 -12.36 -0.62 0.63
N LEU A 22 -11.90 -1.79 1.07
CA LEU A 22 -10.66 -2.38 0.56
C LEU A 22 -10.77 -2.66 -0.95
N ASP A 23 -11.84 -3.33 -1.36
CA ASP A 23 -12.03 -3.80 -2.74
C ASP A 23 -12.21 -2.63 -3.72
N THR A 24 -12.78 -1.50 -3.28
CA THR A 24 -13.12 -0.37 -4.17
C THR A 24 -12.13 0.79 -4.14
N GLN A 25 -11.39 0.98 -3.04
CA GLN A 25 -10.51 2.14 -2.89
C GLN A 25 -9.06 1.71 -2.71
N VAL A 26 -8.79 0.84 -1.75
CA VAL A 26 -7.41 0.50 -1.38
C VAL A 26 -6.74 -0.34 -2.47
N VAL A 27 -7.43 -1.40 -2.92
CA VAL A 27 -6.87 -2.29 -3.94
C VAL A 27 -6.63 -1.55 -5.27
N PRO A 28 -7.61 -0.81 -5.84
CA PRO A 28 -7.36 -0.07 -7.08
C PRO A 28 -6.26 0.98 -6.96
N LEU A 29 -6.22 1.71 -5.83
CA LEU A 29 -5.16 2.68 -5.59
C LEU A 29 -3.77 2.01 -5.58
N ALA A 30 -3.62 0.92 -4.83
CA ALA A 30 -2.35 0.21 -4.73
C ALA A 30 -1.88 -0.34 -6.09
N VAL A 31 -2.79 -0.92 -6.86
CA VAL A 31 -2.50 -1.43 -8.21
C VAL A 31 -2.09 -0.31 -9.16
N ASN A 32 -2.80 0.82 -9.14
CA ASN A 32 -2.47 1.99 -9.97
C ASN A 32 -1.10 2.57 -9.63
N ILE A 33 -0.75 2.64 -8.35
CA ILE A 33 0.57 3.10 -7.90
C ILE A 33 1.66 2.13 -8.40
N ALA A 34 1.45 0.82 -8.23
CA ALA A 34 2.40 -0.20 -8.68
C ALA A 34 2.65 -0.12 -10.20
N GLY A 35 1.59 -0.09 -11.00
CA GLY A 35 1.72 0.03 -12.46
C GLY A 35 2.35 1.36 -12.89
N SER A 36 2.03 2.47 -12.23
CA SER A 36 2.65 3.76 -12.52
C SER A 36 4.16 3.77 -12.19
N LEU A 37 4.56 3.08 -11.14
CA LEU A 37 5.96 2.94 -10.75
C LEU A 37 6.76 2.13 -11.78
N GLU A 38 6.19 1.04 -12.31
CA GLU A 38 6.81 0.26 -13.38
C GLU A 38 7.11 1.13 -14.60
N VAL A 39 6.11 1.88 -15.08
CA VAL A 39 6.28 2.81 -16.23
C VAL A 39 7.33 3.88 -15.95
N ALA A 40 7.36 4.42 -14.73
CA ALA A 40 8.34 5.42 -14.33
C ALA A 40 9.76 4.84 -14.30
N LEU A 41 9.94 3.64 -13.77
CA LEU A 41 11.22 2.93 -13.70
C LEU A 41 11.75 2.61 -15.10
N ASP A 42 10.91 2.09 -16.00
CA ASP A 42 11.31 1.80 -17.37
C ASP A 42 11.73 3.06 -18.12
N ARG A 43 10.97 4.15 -17.95
CA ARG A 43 11.32 5.44 -18.54
C ARG A 43 12.62 6.01 -17.97
N ALA A 44 12.85 5.86 -16.66
CA ALA A 44 14.07 6.31 -16.02
C ALA A 44 15.28 5.48 -16.49
N ALA A 45 15.12 4.16 -16.60
CA ALA A 45 16.14 3.27 -17.13
C ALA A 45 16.50 3.60 -18.58
N ALA A 46 15.49 3.81 -19.44
CA ALA A 46 15.71 4.22 -20.83
C ALA A 46 16.46 5.55 -20.96
N ARG A 47 16.21 6.50 -20.05
CA ARG A 47 16.88 7.82 -20.05
C ARG A 47 18.29 7.79 -19.46
N THR A 48 18.56 6.93 -18.49
CA THR A 48 19.81 6.94 -17.73
C THR A 48 20.78 5.82 -18.11
N GLY A 49 20.30 4.80 -18.85
CA GLY A 49 21.04 3.57 -19.12
C GLY A 49 21.22 2.67 -17.88
N VAL A 50 20.65 3.05 -16.74
CA VAL A 50 20.76 2.32 -15.47
C VAL A 50 19.66 1.25 -15.40
N ARG A 51 20.00 0.08 -14.87
CA ARG A 51 19.03 -1.00 -14.68
C ARG A 51 17.88 -0.56 -13.74
N PRO A 52 16.61 -0.82 -14.08
CA PRO A 52 15.45 -0.47 -13.23
C PRO A 52 15.57 -0.93 -11.77
N ALA A 53 16.10 -2.14 -11.55
CA ALA A 53 16.32 -2.70 -10.21
C ALA A 53 17.25 -1.85 -9.34
N LEU A 54 18.28 -1.22 -9.91
CA LEU A 54 19.19 -0.35 -9.17
C LEU A 54 18.52 0.98 -8.79
N ILE A 55 17.70 1.52 -9.69
CA ILE A 55 16.91 2.73 -9.43
C ILE A 55 15.94 2.48 -8.28
N LEU A 56 15.22 1.35 -8.34
CA LEU A 56 14.29 0.93 -7.30
C LEU A 56 14.99 0.71 -5.95
N ALA A 57 16.11 -0.01 -5.95
CA ALA A 57 16.90 -0.26 -4.73
C ALA A 57 17.41 1.05 -4.11
N GLY A 58 17.92 1.96 -4.94
CA GLY A 58 18.40 3.27 -4.49
C GLY A 58 17.27 4.12 -3.89
N ALA A 59 16.14 4.23 -4.60
CA ALA A 59 14.97 4.96 -4.10
C ALA A 59 14.45 4.38 -2.78
N THR A 60 14.31 3.07 -2.70
CA THR A 60 13.83 2.38 -1.49
C THR A 60 14.80 2.57 -0.32
N GLY A 61 16.11 2.51 -0.57
CA GLY A 61 17.14 2.77 0.44
C GLY A 61 17.08 4.19 0.99
N LEU A 62 16.91 5.20 0.13
CA LEU A 62 16.79 6.60 0.55
C LEU A 62 15.53 6.86 1.37
N ILE A 63 14.39 6.28 0.95
CA ILE A 63 13.13 6.37 1.70
C ILE A 63 13.29 5.71 3.07
N GLY A 64 13.84 4.50 3.13
CA GLY A 64 14.08 3.79 4.39
C GLY A 64 14.99 4.58 5.34
N LEU A 65 16.10 5.12 4.83
CA LEU A 65 17.00 5.95 5.63
C LEU A 65 16.31 7.21 6.16
N GLY A 66 15.52 7.89 5.32
CA GLY A 66 14.74 9.06 5.70
C GLY A 66 13.73 8.75 6.80
N LEU A 67 13.02 7.63 6.70
CA LEU A 67 12.07 7.17 7.71
C LEU A 67 12.76 6.84 9.04
N VAL A 68 13.87 6.10 9.01
CA VAL A 68 14.65 5.80 10.21
C VAL A 68 15.13 7.09 10.88
N ARG A 69 15.66 8.04 10.10
CA ARG A 69 16.10 9.36 10.60
C ARG A 69 14.94 10.14 11.22
N LEU A 70 13.76 10.11 10.62
CA LEU A 70 12.58 10.80 11.14
C LEU A 70 12.09 10.17 12.45
N LEU A 71 11.99 8.84 12.51
CA LEU A 71 11.50 8.11 13.68
C LEU A 71 12.47 8.24 14.86
N THR A 72 13.77 8.16 14.62
CA THR A 72 14.80 8.35 15.65
C THR A 72 14.80 9.78 16.20
N ARG A 73 14.61 10.80 15.35
CA ARG A 73 14.44 12.19 15.79
C ARG A 73 13.18 12.41 16.63
N ARG A 74 12.05 11.80 16.26
CA ARG A 74 10.81 11.86 17.04
C ARG A 74 10.94 11.19 18.41
N GLY A 75 11.59 10.02 18.47
CA GLY A 75 11.88 9.34 19.74
C GLY A 75 12.76 10.18 20.67
N ALA A 76 13.79 10.81 20.12
CA ALA A 76 14.68 11.70 20.88
C ALA A 76 13.97 12.98 21.38
N ALA A 77 13.02 13.52 20.62
CA ALA A 77 12.23 14.69 21.03
C ALA A 77 11.22 14.33 22.14
N LYS A 78 10.55 13.17 22.04
CA LYS A 78 9.59 12.70 23.04
C LYS A 78 10.26 12.40 24.40
N GLY A 79 11.41 11.71 24.39
CA GLY A 79 12.16 11.40 25.61
C GLY A 79 12.87 12.60 26.27
N ARG A 80 12.81 13.78 25.66
CA ARG A 80 13.28 15.05 26.25
C ARG A 80 12.14 15.79 26.95
N PHE A 81 10.93 15.69 26.43
CA PHE A 81 9.70 16.22 27.06
C PHE A 81 9.31 15.45 28.32
N GLU A 82 9.53 14.13 28.39
CA GLU A 82 9.23 13.31 29.58
C GLU A 82 10.25 13.50 30.73
N ARG A 83 11.35 14.23 30.51
CA ARG A 83 12.43 14.48 31.50
C ARG A 83 12.48 15.91 32.05
N MET A 84 11.57 16.78 31.61
CA MET A 84 11.32 18.11 32.18
C MET A 84 10.09 18.06 33.07
#